data_AF-A0A2N5I185-F1
#
_entry.id   AF-A0A2N5I185-F1
#
_cell.length_a   1.000
_cell.length_b   1.000
_cell.length_c   1.000
_cell.angle_alpha   90.00
_cell.angle_beta   90.00
_cell.angle_gamma   90.00
#
_symmetry.space_group_name_H-M   'P 1'
#
loop_
_entity.id
_entity.type
_entity.pdbx_description
1 polymer ?
#
loop_
_entity_poly.entity_id
_entity_poly.type
_entity_poly.pdbx_seq_one_letter_code
_entity_poly.pdbx_strand_id
1 'polypeptide(L)'
;MRKILVCLALLSLFWFSSKPVMASGGQLIIINKSTNQLAFYENSRMVKVFRVATGRKASYTPEGKFKIVNKIVNRPYYKGKIPGGDPRNPLGTRWLGINARGTWGTTYAIHGNNNSASIGKYVSSGCIRMHNEEVKWLFSKIKVNTPVVITSVKKSFHSLAAANGYKATGPEVKLVSSSASVSLKKGSRGEEVKVLQRKLISLGYSIGTVDGIFGGKTDFAVKSFQAAHKLKADGIVGASTKKALEMI
;
A
#
# COMPACT_ATOMS: atom_id res chain seq x y z
N MET A 1 65.90 44.82 -2.53
CA MET A 1 64.80 44.42 -3.43
C MET A 1 63.99 43.32 -2.74
N ARG A 2 62.83 43.63 -2.17
CA ARG A 2 62.03 42.71 -1.34
C ARG A 2 60.98 42.02 -2.22
N LYS A 3 60.99 40.68 -2.24
CA LYS A 3 60.03 39.83 -2.97
C LYS A 3 58.67 39.89 -2.26
N ILE A 4 57.59 40.24 -2.98
CA ILE A 4 56.22 40.15 -2.49
C ILE A 4 55.61 38.87 -3.07
N LEU A 5 55.24 37.96 -2.18
CA LEU A 5 54.54 36.71 -2.46
C LEU A 5 53.03 37.01 -2.40
N VAL A 6 52.34 36.93 -3.54
CA VAL A 6 50.88 37.09 -3.60
C VAL A 6 50.24 35.71 -3.55
N CYS A 7 49.65 35.36 -2.40
CA CYS A 7 48.80 34.19 -2.25
C CYS A 7 47.41 34.46 -2.83
N LEU A 8 47.08 33.82 -3.96
CA LEU A 8 45.71 33.76 -4.48
C LEU A 8 44.89 32.77 -3.63
N ALA A 9 44.04 33.30 -2.73
CA ALA A 9 43.01 32.53 -2.08
C ALA A 9 41.78 32.42 -3.00
N LEU A 10 41.60 31.27 -3.66
CA LEU A 10 40.39 30.91 -4.37
C LEU A 10 39.26 30.67 -3.37
N LEU A 11 38.43 31.68 -3.10
CA LEU A 11 37.14 31.49 -2.43
C LEU A 11 36.19 30.76 -3.38
N SER A 12 36.14 29.44 -3.31
CA SER A 12 35.06 28.65 -3.91
C SER A 12 33.79 28.88 -3.10
N LEU A 13 32.93 29.82 -3.53
CA LEU A 13 31.56 29.91 -3.04
C LEU A 13 30.79 28.66 -3.47
N PHE A 14 30.75 27.66 -2.58
CA PHE A 14 29.84 26.54 -2.70
C PHE A 14 28.41 27.04 -2.50
N TRP A 15 27.72 27.29 -3.61
CA TRP A 15 26.28 27.60 -3.62
C TRP A 15 25.49 26.33 -3.31
N PHE A 16 25.34 26.00 -2.02
CA PHE A 16 24.41 24.96 -1.58
C PHE A 16 22.98 25.47 -1.76
N SER A 17 22.40 25.23 -2.94
CA SER A 17 20.97 25.42 -3.17
C SER A 17 20.20 24.38 -2.34
N SER A 18 19.73 24.78 -1.17
CA SER A 18 18.80 23.98 -0.38
C SER A 18 17.49 23.84 -1.18
N LYS A 19 17.13 22.60 -1.56
CA LYS A 19 15.83 22.35 -2.19
C LYS A 19 14.74 22.75 -1.20
N PRO A 20 13.75 23.59 -1.59
CA PRO A 20 12.68 23.98 -0.69
C PRO A 20 11.94 22.72 -0.23
N VAL A 21 11.91 22.49 1.08
CA VAL A 21 11.09 21.46 1.70
C VAL A 21 9.64 21.92 1.57
N MET A 22 8.79 21.11 0.96
CA MET A 22 7.35 21.42 0.88
C MET A 22 6.78 21.56 2.29
N ALA A 23 6.04 22.65 2.53
CA ALA A 23 5.48 23.00 3.83
C ALA A 23 4.68 21.85 4.46
N SER A 24 4.78 21.72 5.78
CA SER A 24 4.33 20.56 6.57
C SER A 24 2.81 20.35 6.68
N GLY A 25 2.00 21.03 5.87
CA GLY A 25 0.52 20.96 5.91
C GLY A 25 -0.11 20.08 4.82
N GLY A 26 0.70 19.38 4.03
CA GLY A 26 0.25 18.61 2.86
C GLY A 26 0.01 17.12 3.14
N GLN A 27 -0.76 16.50 2.25
CA GLN A 27 -0.82 15.04 2.12
C GLN A 27 0.27 14.55 1.16
N LEU A 28 0.71 13.30 1.32
CA LEU A 28 1.61 12.64 0.38
C LEU A 28 1.31 11.14 0.34
N ILE A 29 1.34 10.56 -0.85
CA ILE A 29 1.42 9.12 -1.05
C ILE A 29 2.80 8.75 -1.54
N ILE A 30 3.39 7.70 -0.98
CA ILE A 30 4.54 7.02 -1.55
C ILE A 30 4.17 5.56 -1.80
N ILE A 31 4.32 5.10 -3.04
CA ILE A 31 4.17 3.70 -3.43
C ILE A 31 5.54 3.15 -3.75
N ASN A 32 5.92 2.09 -3.04
CA ASN A 32 7.13 1.34 -3.33
C ASN A 32 6.77 0.00 -3.98
N LYS A 33 7.09 -0.12 -5.27
CA LYS A 33 6.84 -1.33 -6.07
C LYS A 33 7.67 -2.50 -5.57
N SER A 34 8.91 -2.28 -5.11
CA SER A 34 9.80 -3.34 -4.65
C SER A 34 9.29 -4.07 -3.41
N THR A 35 8.52 -3.37 -2.57
CA THR A 35 7.89 -3.94 -1.36
C THR A 35 6.39 -4.16 -1.51
N ASN A 36 5.79 -3.73 -2.63
CA ASN A 36 4.34 -3.73 -2.84
C ASN A 36 3.59 -3.05 -1.67
N GLN A 37 4.06 -1.86 -1.28
CA GLN A 37 3.48 -1.08 -0.20
C GLN A 37 3.17 0.36 -0.62
N LEU A 38 2.16 0.94 0.03
CA LEU A 38 1.75 2.33 -0.10
C LEU A 38 1.77 2.97 1.28
N ALA A 39 2.54 4.03 1.48
CA ALA A 39 2.51 4.86 2.68
C ALA A 39 1.69 6.13 2.41
N PHE A 40 0.78 6.46 3.33
CA PHE A 40 0.04 7.71 3.35
C PHE A 40 0.54 8.60 4.49
N TYR A 41 0.87 9.83 4.12
CA TYR A 41 1.28 10.90 5.03
C TYR A 41 0.24 12.01 5.04
N GLU A 42 0.06 12.60 6.22
CA GLU A 42 -0.74 13.80 6.42
C GLU A 42 -0.04 14.68 7.44
N ASN A 43 0.12 15.96 7.11
CA ASN A 43 0.81 16.94 7.95
C ASN A 43 2.21 16.46 8.38
N SER A 44 3.00 16.00 7.40
CA SER A 44 4.31 15.37 7.58
C SER A 44 4.33 14.05 8.36
N ARG A 45 3.25 13.64 9.02
CA ARG A 45 3.20 12.42 9.82
C ARG A 45 2.86 11.22 8.93
N MET A 46 3.61 10.13 9.04
CA MET A 46 3.18 8.85 8.44
C MET A 46 1.94 8.35 9.20
N VAL A 47 0.80 8.31 8.52
CA VAL A 47 -0.48 7.92 9.14
C VAL A 47 -0.68 6.42 9.04
N LYS A 48 -0.44 5.83 7.87
CA LYS A 48 -0.67 4.41 7.63
C LYS A 48 0.13 3.87 6.44
N VAL A 49 0.51 2.59 6.53
CA VAL A 49 1.09 1.82 5.43
C VAL A 49 0.12 0.70 5.05
N PHE A 50 -0.03 0.46 3.75
CA PHE A 50 -0.91 -0.54 3.17
C PHE A 50 -0.10 -1.50 2.30
N ARG A 51 -0.49 -2.77 2.26
CA ARG A 51 -0.07 -3.67 1.19
C ARG A 51 -0.87 -3.34 -0.07
N VAL A 52 -0.22 -3.38 -1.23
CA VAL A 52 -0.85 -3.11 -2.52
C VAL A 52 -0.41 -4.12 -3.57
N ALA A 53 -1.17 -4.28 -4.64
CA ALA A 53 -0.69 -4.98 -5.83
C ALA A 53 -0.24 -3.98 -6.89
N THR A 54 0.87 -4.24 -7.55
CA THR A 54 1.39 -3.39 -8.64
C THR A 54 1.49 -4.17 -9.95
N GLY A 55 1.99 -3.50 -11.00
CA GLY A 55 2.07 -4.04 -12.35
C GLY A 55 2.91 -5.32 -12.44
N ARG A 56 2.43 -6.28 -13.22
CA ARG A 56 3.14 -7.56 -13.47
C ARG A 56 4.50 -7.43 -14.15
N LYS A 57 4.75 -6.30 -14.82
CA LYS A 57 6.07 -5.93 -15.37
C LYS A 57 6.52 -4.63 -14.76
N ALA A 58 7.83 -4.46 -14.59
CA ALA A 58 8.42 -3.25 -14.03
C ALA A 58 7.95 -1.96 -14.73
N SER A 59 7.73 -1.99 -16.06
CA SER A 59 7.31 -0.83 -16.85
C SER A 59 5.81 -0.50 -16.77
N TYR A 60 4.98 -1.35 -16.17
CA TYR A 60 3.52 -1.21 -16.22
C TYR A 60 2.99 -0.21 -15.20
N THR A 61 3.46 -0.30 -13.95
CA THR A 61 3.19 0.76 -12.97
C THR A 61 4.26 1.84 -13.13
N PRO A 62 3.89 3.05 -13.60
CA PRO A 62 4.86 4.08 -13.93
C PRO A 62 5.55 4.60 -12.66
N GLU A 63 6.87 4.77 -12.72
CA GLU A 63 7.64 5.42 -11.65
C GLU A 63 7.73 6.92 -11.92
N GLY A 64 7.85 7.72 -10.86
CA GLY A 64 7.93 9.17 -10.95
C GLY A 64 7.10 9.89 -9.90
N LYS A 65 6.92 11.19 -10.13
CA LYS A 65 6.09 12.09 -9.31
C LYS A 65 4.82 12.43 -10.07
N PHE A 66 3.68 12.21 -9.44
CA PHE A 66 2.35 12.42 -9.99
C PHE A 66 1.45 13.11 -8.96
N LYS A 67 0.18 13.29 -9.33
CA LYS A 67 -0.87 13.80 -8.44
C LYS A 67 -2.16 13.01 -8.61
N ILE A 68 -2.96 12.96 -7.57
CA ILE A 68 -4.37 12.57 -7.65
C ILE A 68 -5.13 13.66 -8.39
N VAL A 69 -5.86 13.30 -9.44
CA VAL A 69 -6.61 14.27 -10.28
C VAL A 69 -8.11 14.04 -10.28
N ASN A 70 -8.58 12.85 -9.92
CA ASN A 70 -10.00 12.58 -9.75
C ASN A 70 -10.25 11.52 -8.69
N LYS A 71 -11.50 11.47 -8.21
CA LYS A 71 -11.98 10.53 -7.21
C LYS A 71 -13.35 10.03 -7.65
N ILE A 72 -13.50 8.72 -7.86
CA ILE A 72 -14.76 8.13 -8.34
C ILE A 72 -15.17 7.00 -7.41
N VAL A 73 -16.44 7.01 -7.01
CA VAL A 73 -17.08 5.89 -6.30
C VAL A 73 -17.62 4.91 -7.33
N ASN A 74 -17.33 3.61 -7.15
CA ASN A 74 -17.89 2.53 -7.98
C ASN A 74 -17.72 2.79 -9.49
N ARG A 75 -16.49 3.05 -9.96
CA ARG A 75 -16.23 3.31 -11.37
C ARG A 75 -16.62 2.09 -12.25
N PRO A 76 -17.42 2.26 -13.31
CA PRO A 76 -17.68 1.18 -14.26
C PRO A 76 -16.39 0.65 -14.90
N TYR A 77 -16.35 -0.65 -15.18
CA TYR A 77 -15.27 -1.29 -15.92
C TYR A 77 -15.67 -1.49 -17.38
N TYR A 78 -15.48 -0.44 -18.18
CA TYR A 78 -15.92 -0.38 -19.58
C TYR A 78 -15.39 -1.51 -20.45
N LYS A 79 -14.10 -1.89 -20.30
CA LYS A 79 -13.50 -2.97 -21.09
C LYS A 79 -14.23 -4.31 -20.91
N GLY A 80 -14.70 -4.59 -19.69
CA GLY A 80 -15.48 -5.79 -19.39
C GLY A 80 -16.99 -5.58 -19.42
N LYS A 81 -17.46 -4.38 -19.79
CA LYS A 81 -18.88 -3.99 -19.70
C LYS A 81 -19.52 -4.28 -18.34
N ILE A 82 -18.74 -4.12 -17.25
CA ILE A 82 -19.22 -4.40 -15.89
C ILE A 82 -19.67 -3.08 -15.23
N PRO A 83 -20.92 -3.01 -14.73
CA PRO A 83 -21.41 -1.84 -14.01
C PRO A 83 -20.55 -1.46 -12.79
N GLY A 84 -20.67 -0.20 -12.39
CA GLY A 84 -20.13 0.27 -11.13
C GLY A 84 -20.79 -0.41 -9.94
N GLY A 85 -20.00 -0.85 -8.95
CA GLY A 85 -20.53 -1.45 -7.71
C GLY A 85 -20.86 -2.94 -7.82
N ASP A 86 -20.82 -3.53 -9.02
CA ASP A 86 -20.91 -4.98 -9.20
C ASP A 86 -19.72 -5.67 -8.50
N PRO A 87 -19.94 -6.72 -7.68
CA PRO A 87 -18.87 -7.45 -6.99
C PRO A 87 -17.78 -8.01 -7.92
N ARG A 88 -18.11 -8.28 -9.18
CA ARG A 88 -17.17 -8.77 -10.20
C ARG A 88 -16.31 -7.66 -10.79
N ASN A 89 -16.61 -6.38 -10.52
CA ASN A 89 -15.86 -5.27 -11.09
C ASN A 89 -14.41 -5.25 -10.55
N PRO A 90 -13.38 -5.43 -11.40
CA PRO A 90 -12.00 -5.53 -10.96
C PRO A 90 -11.43 -4.21 -10.43
N LEU A 91 -12.14 -3.09 -10.62
CA LEU A 91 -11.78 -1.78 -10.10
C LEU A 91 -12.19 -1.61 -8.64
N GLY A 92 -13.11 -2.45 -8.15
CA GLY A 92 -13.62 -2.40 -6.79
C GLY A 92 -14.42 -1.12 -6.49
N THR A 93 -14.42 -0.72 -5.22
CA THR A 93 -15.40 0.26 -4.71
C THR A 93 -14.97 1.72 -4.84
N ARG A 94 -13.68 2.00 -4.98
CA ARG A 94 -13.13 3.36 -5.06
C ARG A 94 -12.03 3.45 -6.10
N TRP A 95 -11.94 4.60 -6.74
CA TRP A 95 -10.94 4.95 -7.73
C TRP A 95 -10.33 6.31 -7.39
N LEU A 96 -9.00 6.34 -7.27
CA LEU A 96 -8.19 7.54 -7.08
C LEU A 96 -7.30 7.69 -8.31
N GLY A 97 -7.75 8.47 -9.29
CA GLY A 97 -7.07 8.61 -10.57
C GLY A 97 -5.75 9.36 -10.44
N ILE A 98 -4.68 8.79 -10.99
CA ILE A 98 -3.34 9.36 -11.03
C ILE A 98 -3.08 9.90 -12.43
N ASN A 99 -2.63 11.15 -12.53
CA ASN A 99 -2.17 11.69 -13.81
C ASN A 99 -0.75 11.22 -14.14
N ALA A 100 -0.64 9.96 -14.57
CA ALA A 100 0.59 9.41 -15.13
C ALA A 100 0.48 9.33 -16.64
N ARG A 101 1.57 9.60 -17.36
CA ARG A 101 1.65 9.54 -18.84
C ARG A 101 0.54 10.34 -19.56
N GLY A 102 0.14 11.48 -19.00
CA GLY A 102 -0.88 12.36 -19.58
C GLY A 102 -2.30 11.76 -19.61
N THR A 103 -2.58 10.71 -18.82
CA THR A 103 -3.88 10.04 -18.87
C THR A 103 -4.96 10.70 -17.99
N TRP A 104 -4.65 11.80 -17.29
CA TRP A 104 -5.63 12.55 -16.49
C TRP A 104 -6.46 11.68 -15.51
N GLY A 105 -5.84 10.63 -14.95
CA GLY A 105 -6.50 9.73 -14.00
C GLY A 105 -7.55 8.80 -14.57
N THR A 106 -7.61 8.61 -15.90
CA THR A 106 -8.55 7.65 -16.55
C THR A 106 -7.94 6.26 -16.72
N THR A 107 -6.61 6.15 -16.82
CA THR A 107 -5.89 4.90 -17.07
C THR A 107 -5.18 4.35 -15.83
N TYR A 108 -4.46 5.21 -15.10
CA TYR A 108 -3.71 4.84 -13.91
C TYR A 108 -4.43 5.31 -12.64
N ALA A 109 -4.54 4.42 -11.66
CA ALA A 109 -5.19 4.75 -10.39
C ALA A 109 -4.72 3.87 -9.23
N ILE A 110 -4.94 4.39 -8.02
CA ILE A 110 -5.07 3.56 -6.81
C ILE A 110 -6.55 3.21 -6.69
N HIS A 111 -6.88 1.92 -6.66
CA HIS A 111 -8.28 1.50 -6.64
C HIS A 111 -8.49 0.23 -5.80
N GLY A 112 -9.75 -0.14 -5.60
CA GLY A 112 -10.13 -1.38 -4.90
C GLY A 112 -9.79 -2.65 -5.71
N ASN A 113 -10.45 -3.76 -5.42
CA ASN A 113 -10.32 -4.97 -6.24
C ASN A 113 -11.52 -5.90 -6.04
N ASN A 114 -11.67 -6.89 -6.93
CA ASN A 114 -12.58 -8.03 -6.77
C ASN A 114 -11.84 -9.34 -6.41
N ASN A 115 -10.51 -9.30 -6.31
CA ASN A 115 -9.66 -10.44 -5.96
C ASN A 115 -8.67 -10.01 -4.88
N SER A 116 -9.11 -10.19 -3.62
CA SER A 116 -8.37 -9.76 -2.43
C SER A 116 -7.02 -10.47 -2.29
N ALA A 117 -6.91 -11.71 -2.77
CA ALA A 117 -5.68 -12.51 -2.73
C ALA A 117 -4.57 -11.99 -3.68
N SER A 118 -4.89 -10.99 -4.51
CA SER A 118 -3.92 -10.34 -5.38
C SER A 118 -3.05 -9.29 -4.69
N ILE A 119 -3.47 -8.81 -3.51
CA ILE A 119 -2.75 -7.76 -2.78
C ILE A 119 -1.39 -8.26 -2.28
N GLY A 120 -0.35 -7.44 -2.47
CA GLY A 120 1.04 -7.80 -2.18
C GLY A 120 1.77 -8.47 -3.36
N LYS A 121 1.11 -8.68 -4.50
CA LYS A 121 1.66 -9.37 -5.68
C LYS A 121 1.82 -8.43 -6.89
N TYR A 122 2.61 -8.85 -7.87
CA TYR A 122 2.80 -8.15 -9.15
C TYR A 122 1.85 -8.69 -10.21
N VAL A 123 0.61 -8.18 -10.25
CA VAL A 123 -0.47 -8.78 -11.06
C VAL A 123 -1.21 -7.80 -11.97
N SER A 124 -1.10 -6.49 -11.73
CA SER A 124 -1.92 -5.51 -12.43
C SER A 124 -1.39 -5.21 -13.84
N SER A 125 -2.18 -4.50 -14.64
CA SER A 125 -1.74 -3.91 -15.91
C SER A 125 -1.14 -2.51 -15.76
N GLY A 126 -0.90 -2.05 -14.52
CA GLY A 126 -0.26 -0.77 -14.24
C GLY A 126 -0.87 -0.01 -13.05
N CYS A 127 -2.13 -0.27 -12.72
CA CYS A 127 -2.78 0.31 -11.55
C CYS A 127 -2.23 -0.24 -10.22
N ILE A 128 -2.54 0.46 -9.13
CA ILE A 128 -2.25 0.06 -7.76
C ILE A 128 -3.54 -0.46 -7.15
N ARG A 129 -3.59 -1.76 -6.84
CA ARG A 129 -4.78 -2.38 -6.22
C ARG A 129 -4.64 -2.39 -4.70
N MET A 130 -5.74 -2.10 -4.02
CA MET A 130 -5.88 -2.12 -2.56
C MET A 130 -7.07 -2.98 -2.14
N HIS A 131 -7.13 -3.42 -0.88
CA HIS A 131 -8.35 -4.00 -0.32
C HIS A 131 -9.48 -2.95 -0.32
N ASN A 132 -10.72 -3.38 -0.55
CA ASN A 132 -11.87 -2.46 -0.69
C ASN A 132 -12.09 -1.59 0.55
N GLU A 133 -11.96 -2.14 1.76
CA GLU A 133 -12.14 -1.34 2.99
C GLU A 133 -11.00 -0.34 3.20
N GLU A 134 -9.78 -0.70 2.85
CA GLU A 134 -8.62 0.18 2.98
C GLU A 134 -8.66 1.33 1.97
N VAL A 135 -9.07 1.07 0.72
CA VAL A 135 -9.23 2.13 -0.27
C VAL A 135 -10.42 3.03 0.05
N LYS A 136 -11.50 2.53 0.67
CA LYS A 136 -12.59 3.38 1.19
C LYS A 136 -12.09 4.34 2.26
N TRP A 137 -11.28 3.84 3.19
CA TRP A 137 -10.63 4.68 4.20
C TRP A 137 -9.70 5.70 3.55
N LEU A 138 -8.83 5.28 2.63
CA LEU A 138 -7.88 6.17 1.98
C LEU A 138 -8.61 7.25 1.16
N PHE A 139 -9.68 6.85 0.48
CA PHE A 139 -10.54 7.75 -0.29
C PHE A 139 -11.22 8.80 0.58
N SER A 140 -11.60 8.50 1.82
CA SER A 140 -12.20 9.51 2.72
C SER A 140 -11.18 10.52 3.24
N LYS A 141 -9.88 10.18 3.22
CA LYS A 141 -8.80 11.07 3.66
C LYS A 141 -8.22 11.91 2.53
N ILE A 142 -7.92 11.29 1.38
CA ILE A 142 -7.15 11.94 0.32
C ILE A 142 -7.92 13.06 -0.37
N LYS A 143 -7.24 14.18 -0.61
CA LYS A 143 -7.70 15.30 -1.42
C LYS A 143 -7.25 15.17 -2.88
N VAL A 144 -7.99 15.79 -3.80
CA VAL A 144 -7.49 16.02 -5.17
C VAL A 144 -6.24 16.92 -5.08
N ASN A 145 -5.32 16.76 -6.03
CA ASN A 145 -3.98 17.34 -6.06
C ASN A 145 -2.97 16.78 -5.05
N THR A 146 -3.35 15.80 -4.22
CA THR A 146 -2.39 15.10 -3.34
C THR A 146 -1.25 14.50 -4.17
N PRO A 147 0.02 14.86 -3.87
CA PRO A 147 1.19 14.28 -4.51
C PRO A 147 1.29 12.77 -4.32
N VAL A 148 1.73 12.10 -5.38
CA VAL A 148 1.97 10.65 -5.41
C VAL A 148 3.37 10.40 -5.94
N VAL A 149 4.21 9.73 -5.16
CA VAL A 149 5.53 9.25 -5.58
C VAL A 149 5.45 7.75 -5.80
N ILE A 150 5.89 7.27 -6.96
CA ILE A 150 5.97 5.83 -7.26
C ILE A 150 7.43 5.48 -7.56
N THR A 151 7.98 4.49 -6.87
CA THR A 151 9.40 4.13 -6.98
C THR A 151 9.62 2.63 -6.76
N SER A 152 10.79 2.13 -7.16
CA SER A 152 11.32 0.82 -6.78
C SER A 152 12.57 0.91 -5.89
N VAL A 153 12.98 2.11 -5.48
CA VAL A 153 14.17 2.32 -4.65
C VAL A 153 13.98 1.69 -3.27
N LYS A 154 14.91 0.81 -2.88
CA LYS A 154 14.91 0.09 -1.60
C LYS A 154 15.39 0.99 -0.45
N LYS A 155 14.55 1.92 -0.01
CA LYS A 155 14.78 2.81 1.14
C LYS A 155 13.54 2.86 2.04
N SER A 156 13.70 3.29 3.28
CA SER A 156 12.56 3.51 4.20
C SER A 156 11.63 4.58 3.63
N PHE A 157 10.34 4.51 3.99
CA PHE A 157 9.39 5.52 3.53
C PHE A 157 9.76 6.93 3.99
N HIS A 158 10.39 7.08 5.17
CA HIS A 158 10.92 8.37 5.63
C HIS A 158 12.04 8.87 4.73
N SER A 159 13.00 7.99 4.41
CA SER A 159 14.09 8.33 3.49
C SER A 159 13.58 8.68 2.09
N LEU A 160 12.55 7.98 1.60
CA LEU A 160 11.91 8.29 0.32
C LEU A 160 11.16 9.62 0.36
N ALA A 161 10.45 9.94 1.45
CA ALA A 161 9.79 11.23 1.62
C ALA A 161 10.81 12.38 1.62
N ALA A 162 11.88 12.26 2.41
CA ALA A 162 12.96 13.24 2.48
C ALA A 162 13.63 13.46 1.12
N ALA A 163 13.97 12.38 0.41
CA ALA A 163 14.56 12.46 -0.93
C ALA A 163 13.65 13.15 -1.96
N ASN A 164 12.34 13.21 -1.69
CA ASN A 164 11.36 13.88 -2.53
C ASN A 164 10.96 15.28 -2.03
N GLY A 165 11.65 15.82 -1.02
CA GLY A 165 11.43 17.17 -0.49
C GLY A 165 10.32 17.27 0.57
N TYR A 166 9.96 16.16 1.21
CA TYR A 166 8.93 16.11 2.25
C TYR A 166 9.55 15.80 3.60
N LYS A 167 9.17 16.56 4.63
CA LYS A 167 9.46 16.21 6.01
C LYS A 167 8.59 15.03 6.43
N ALA A 168 9.21 13.96 6.92
CA ALA A 168 8.54 12.79 7.46
C ALA A 168 8.72 12.72 8.98
N THR A 169 7.61 12.63 9.70
CA THR A 169 7.53 12.55 11.17
C THR A 169 6.62 11.40 11.59
N GLY A 170 6.58 11.11 12.88
CA GLY A 170 5.85 9.96 13.43
C GLY A 170 6.74 8.72 13.56
N PRO A 171 6.18 7.60 14.04
CA PRO A 171 6.94 6.37 14.15
C PRO A 171 7.41 5.97 12.76
N GLU A 172 8.73 6.01 12.54
CA GLU A 172 9.32 5.31 11.41
C GLU A 172 8.92 3.86 11.62
N VAL A 173 8.04 3.33 10.77
CA VAL A 173 7.97 1.89 10.60
C VAL A 173 9.34 1.54 10.07
N LYS A 174 10.29 1.25 11.00
CA LYS A 174 11.58 0.66 10.65
C LYS A 174 11.21 -0.42 9.66
N LEU A 175 11.86 -0.41 8.50
CA LEU A 175 11.78 -1.54 7.59
C LEU A 175 12.29 -2.75 8.38
N VAL A 176 11.41 -3.36 9.16
CA VAL A 176 11.58 -4.70 9.66
C VAL A 176 11.60 -5.51 8.38
N SER A 177 12.81 -5.93 8.02
CA SER A 177 13.03 -7.18 7.32
C SER A 177 12.02 -8.21 7.82
N SER A 178 11.49 -8.99 6.89
CA SER A 178 10.50 -10.06 7.08
C SER A 178 9.06 -9.54 7.15
N SER A 179 8.09 -10.07 6.42
CA SER A 179 7.71 -11.49 6.42
C SER A 179 7.64 -12.14 7.81
N ALA A 180 7.82 -11.39 8.90
CA ALA A 180 7.16 -11.67 10.15
C ALA A 180 5.74 -11.14 9.97
N SER A 181 4.95 -11.96 9.29
CA SER A 181 3.55 -12.12 9.57
C SER A 181 3.26 -11.72 11.02
N VAL A 182 2.52 -10.62 11.23
CA VAL A 182 1.64 -10.59 12.39
C VAL A 182 0.77 -11.84 12.21
N SER A 183 1.05 -12.83 13.04
CA SER A 183 0.26 -14.03 13.06
C SER A 183 -1.08 -13.64 13.66
N LEU A 184 -2.15 -13.92 12.94
CA LEU A 184 -3.48 -13.69 13.49
C LEU A 184 -3.73 -14.79 14.52
N LYS A 185 -4.19 -14.40 15.70
CA LYS A 185 -4.51 -15.32 16.78
C LYS A 185 -5.71 -14.78 17.54
N LYS A 186 -6.25 -15.57 18.47
CA LYS A 186 -7.32 -15.13 19.35
C LYS A 186 -7.00 -13.76 19.98
N GLY A 187 -7.94 -12.82 19.87
CA GLY A 187 -7.78 -11.43 20.29
C GLY A 187 -7.32 -10.46 19.19
N SER A 188 -6.80 -10.94 18.06
CA SER A 188 -6.56 -10.11 16.88
C SER A 188 -7.86 -9.48 16.37
N ARG A 189 -7.77 -8.27 15.81
CA ARG A 189 -8.92 -7.55 15.25
C ARG A 189 -8.54 -6.83 13.95
N GLY A 190 -9.54 -6.54 13.11
CA GLY A 190 -9.39 -5.70 11.93
C GLY A 190 -9.56 -6.45 10.61
N GLU A 191 -9.15 -5.80 9.52
CA GLU A 191 -9.44 -6.29 8.17
C GLU A 191 -8.77 -7.63 7.85
N GLU A 192 -7.55 -7.86 8.33
CA GLU A 192 -6.86 -9.14 8.14
C GLU A 192 -7.64 -10.31 8.75
N VAL A 193 -8.32 -10.08 9.88
CA VAL A 193 -9.21 -11.07 10.49
C VAL A 193 -10.46 -11.26 9.64
N LYS A 194 -11.05 -10.20 9.08
CA LYS A 194 -12.21 -10.34 8.17
C LYS A 194 -11.85 -11.13 6.92
N VAL A 195 -10.65 -10.91 6.36
CA VAL A 195 -10.14 -11.68 5.22
C VAL A 195 -10.03 -13.16 5.59
N LEU A 196 -9.43 -13.47 6.74
CA LEU A 196 -9.33 -14.83 7.25
C LEU A 196 -10.71 -15.46 7.45
N GLN A 197 -11.64 -14.78 8.12
CA GLN A 197 -12.99 -15.26 8.39
C GLN A 197 -13.74 -15.59 7.09
N ARG A 198 -13.70 -14.70 6.10
CA ARG A 198 -14.29 -14.95 4.77
C ARG A 198 -13.69 -16.17 4.09
N LYS A 199 -12.36 -16.32 4.14
CA LYS A 199 -11.67 -17.45 3.53
C LYS A 199 -12.05 -18.77 4.21
N LEU A 200 -12.03 -18.82 5.53
CA LEU A 200 -12.45 -20.01 6.28
C LEU A 200 -13.92 -20.35 6.04
N ILE A 201 -14.82 -19.37 6.03
CA ILE A 201 -16.23 -19.60 5.67
C ILE A 201 -16.35 -20.18 4.25
N SER A 202 -15.58 -19.67 3.28
CA SER A 202 -15.59 -20.20 1.90
C SER A 202 -15.04 -21.63 1.79
N LEU A 203 -14.25 -22.07 2.78
CA LEU A 203 -13.75 -23.44 2.89
C LEU A 203 -14.69 -24.34 3.71
N GLY A 204 -15.86 -23.84 4.12
CA GLY A 204 -16.87 -24.61 4.86
C GLY A 204 -16.78 -24.52 6.38
N TYR A 205 -15.92 -23.67 6.95
CA TYR A 205 -15.82 -23.53 8.40
C TYR A 205 -16.86 -22.55 8.96
N SER A 206 -17.64 -23.00 9.94
CA SER A 206 -18.70 -22.21 10.58
C SER A 206 -18.16 -21.21 11.59
N ILE A 207 -17.90 -19.98 11.14
CA ILE A 207 -17.45 -18.88 12.02
C ILE A 207 -18.62 -17.96 12.43
N GLY A 208 -19.69 -17.93 11.64
CA GLY A 208 -20.78 -16.97 11.79
C GLY A 208 -20.47 -15.66 11.06
N THR A 209 -20.71 -14.53 11.71
CA THR A 209 -20.56 -13.20 11.11
C THR A 209 -19.10 -12.80 10.89
N VAL A 210 -18.81 -12.17 9.76
CA VAL A 210 -17.49 -11.57 9.47
C VAL A 210 -17.38 -10.22 10.16
N ASP A 211 -17.11 -10.24 11.46
CA ASP A 211 -17.02 -9.07 12.33
C ASP A 211 -15.61 -8.47 12.40
N GLY A 212 -14.59 -9.23 11.98
CA GLY A 212 -13.19 -8.85 12.08
C GLY A 212 -12.63 -8.99 13.49
N ILE A 213 -13.28 -9.78 14.34
CA ILE A 213 -12.82 -10.11 15.68
C ILE A 213 -12.40 -11.58 15.68
N PHE A 214 -11.14 -11.85 16.00
CA PHE A 214 -10.64 -13.21 16.11
C PHE A 214 -11.07 -13.77 17.48
N GLY A 215 -12.35 -14.12 17.57
CA GLY A 215 -12.98 -14.69 18.76
C GLY A 215 -12.91 -16.22 18.78
N GLY A 216 -13.64 -16.85 19.70
CA GLY A 216 -13.63 -18.31 19.88
C GLY A 216 -14.00 -19.10 18.62
N LYS A 217 -14.99 -18.62 17.84
CA LYS A 217 -15.41 -19.28 16.60
C LYS A 217 -14.32 -19.23 15.51
N THR A 218 -13.61 -18.11 15.39
CA THR A 218 -12.49 -17.99 14.44
C THR A 218 -11.30 -18.85 14.87
N ASP A 219 -10.99 -18.89 16.17
CA ASP A 219 -9.94 -19.77 16.72
C ASP A 219 -10.23 -21.24 16.46
N PHE A 220 -11.46 -21.68 16.72
CA PHE A 220 -11.89 -23.04 16.42
C PHE A 220 -11.72 -23.38 14.93
N ALA A 221 -12.24 -22.52 14.04
CA ALA A 221 -12.12 -22.72 12.60
C ALA A 221 -10.66 -22.77 12.10
N VAL A 222 -9.77 -21.92 12.63
CA VAL A 222 -8.34 -21.96 12.29
C VAL A 222 -7.70 -23.28 12.73
N LYS A 223 -8.00 -23.75 13.95
CA LYS A 223 -7.47 -25.03 14.45
C LYS A 223 -7.98 -26.21 13.63
N SER A 224 -9.27 -26.21 13.29
CA SER A 224 -9.87 -27.23 12.42
C SER A 224 -9.23 -27.24 11.04
N PHE A 225 -8.98 -26.06 10.46
CA PHE A 225 -8.24 -25.93 9.20
C PHE A 225 -6.82 -26.46 9.30
N GLN A 226 -6.07 -26.03 10.33
CA GLN A 226 -4.70 -26.50 10.54
C GLN A 226 -4.65 -28.03 10.67
N ALA A 227 -5.55 -28.63 11.45
CA ALA A 227 -5.63 -30.08 11.62
C ALA A 227 -5.94 -30.79 10.29
N ALA A 228 -6.92 -30.31 9.53
CA ALA A 228 -7.28 -30.87 8.22
C ALA A 228 -6.13 -30.85 7.21
N HIS A 229 -5.24 -29.86 7.32
CA HIS A 229 -4.07 -29.69 6.45
C HIS A 229 -2.75 -30.17 7.06
N LYS A 230 -2.80 -31.01 8.10
CA LYS A 230 -1.62 -31.60 8.77
C LYS A 230 -0.62 -30.55 9.28
N LEU A 231 -1.12 -29.38 9.68
CA LEU A 231 -0.36 -28.34 10.35
C LEU A 231 -0.54 -28.45 11.87
N LYS A 232 0.34 -27.81 12.63
CA LYS A 232 0.14 -27.63 14.07
C LYS A 232 -1.15 -26.84 14.33
N ALA A 233 -2.13 -27.44 14.99
CA ALA A 233 -3.43 -26.84 15.30
C ALA A 233 -3.37 -25.92 16.54
N ASP A 234 -2.52 -24.91 16.49
CA ASP A 234 -2.29 -23.97 17.60
C ASP A 234 -3.18 -22.72 17.57
N GLY A 235 -4.02 -22.56 16.54
CA GLY A 235 -4.88 -21.38 16.36
C GLY A 235 -4.12 -20.14 15.89
N ILE A 236 -2.83 -20.29 15.55
CA ILE A 236 -1.96 -19.20 15.10
C ILE A 236 -1.86 -19.23 13.58
N VAL A 237 -2.37 -18.17 12.94
CA VAL A 237 -2.27 -17.99 11.48
C VAL A 237 -0.90 -17.41 11.13
N GLY A 238 0.13 -18.22 11.33
CA GLY A 238 1.52 -17.95 10.94
C GLY A 238 1.78 -18.23 9.45
N ALA A 239 3.05 -18.17 9.04
CA ALA A 239 3.44 -18.33 7.64
C ALA A 239 2.93 -19.64 7.00
N SER A 240 3.04 -20.78 7.69
CA SER A 240 2.58 -22.07 7.20
C SER A 240 1.06 -22.11 6.99
N THR A 241 0.29 -21.60 7.96
CA THR A 241 -1.17 -21.51 7.86
C THR A 241 -1.59 -20.57 6.73
N LYS A 242 -0.93 -19.41 6.59
CA LYS A 242 -1.19 -18.46 5.49
C LYS A 242 -0.92 -19.11 4.13
N LYS A 243 0.22 -19.80 3.98
CA LYS A 243 0.56 -20.53 2.76
C LYS A 243 -0.49 -21.58 2.43
N ALA A 244 -0.93 -22.38 3.40
CA ALA A 244 -1.96 -23.40 3.16
C ALA A 244 -3.29 -22.76 2.72
N LEU A 245 -3.73 -21.68 3.37
CA LEU A 245 -4.94 -20.95 2.99
C LEU A 245 -4.88 -20.33 1.59
N GLU A 246 -3.69 -19.99 1.09
CA GLU A 246 -3.48 -19.41 -0.23
C GLU A 246 -3.40 -20.43 -1.37
N MET A 247 -3.14 -21.71 -1.06
CA MET A 247 -2.94 -22.79 -2.03
C MET A 247 -4.23 -23.57 -2.37
N ILE A 248 -5.36 -23.18 -1.79
CA ILE A 248 -6.70 -23.79 -1.95
C ILE A 248 -7.62 -22.73 -2.53
#